data_AF-A0A2U2ZJW6-F1
#
_entry.id   AF-A0A2U2ZJW6-F1
#
_cell.length_a   1.000
_cell.length_b   1.000
_cell.length_c   1.000
_cell.angle_alpha   90.00
_cell.angle_beta   90.00
_cell.angle_gamma   90.00
#
_symmetry.space_group_name_H-M   'P 1'
#
loop_
_entity.id
_entity.type
_entity.pdbx_description
1 polymer ?
#
loop_
_entity_poly.entity_id
_entity_poly.type
_entity_poly.pdbx_seq_one_letter_code
_entity_poly.pdbx_strand_id
1 'polypeptide(L)'
;LTSPAAGAVYTQGDAVPLAATAAAADNATISKVEFYDDTKLLGTDTTAPYALSASGLTVGSHSLLAKAYDSLGASAESTPVGITVASGPSVVATPSQLGVQQGKTGTYDVKLSTQPSA
;
A
#
# COMPACT_ATOMS: atom_id res chain seq x y z
N LEU A 1 4.33 -6.02 -6.85
CA LEU A 1 3.24 -5.22 -6.24
C LEU A 1 3.10 -3.95 -7.06
N THR A 2 1.89 -3.64 -7.52
CA THR A 2 1.59 -2.47 -8.38
C THR A 2 0.73 -1.41 -7.65
N SER A 3 0.04 -1.80 -6.59
CA SER A 3 -0.64 -0.92 -5.64
C SER A 3 -0.48 -1.49 -4.23
N PRO A 4 -0.31 -0.67 -3.18
CA PRO A 4 -0.35 0.80 -3.16
C PRO A 4 0.90 1.48 -3.74
N ALA A 5 0.85 2.81 -3.88
CA ALA A 5 2.03 3.61 -4.20
C ALA A 5 2.96 3.71 -2.98
N ALA A 6 4.27 3.77 -3.22
CA ALA A 6 5.24 3.96 -2.14
C ALA A 6 5.00 5.29 -1.41
N GLY A 7 5.03 5.24 -0.08
CA GLY A 7 4.74 6.39 0.78
C GLY A 7 3.25 6.70 0.96
N ALA A 8 2.35 5.85 0.46
CA ALA A 8 0.91 6.02 0.69
C ALA A 8 0.59 6.02 2.19
N VAL A 9 -0.38 6.85 2.58
CA VAL A 9 -0.86 6.97 3.96
C VAL A 9 -2.32 6.52 4.01
N TYR A 10 -2.61 5.61 4.93
CA TYR A 10 -3.94 5.09 5.21
C TYR A 10 -4.33 5.40 6.65
N THR A 11 -5.64 5.48 6.92
CA THR A 11 -6.14 5.65 8.28
C THR A 11 -6.33 4.27 8.93
N GLN A 12 -6.04 4.15 10.22
CA GLN A 12 -6.35 2.94 10.98
C GLN A 12 -7.81 2.54 10.78
N GLY A 13 -8.06 1.27 10.46
CA GLY A 13 -9.39 0.73 10.22
C GLY A 13 -9.82 0.75 8.75
N ASP A 14 -9.20 1.58 7.91
CA ASP A 14 -9.43 1.53 6.47
C ASP A 14 -8.77 0.29 5.87
N ALA A 15 -9.39 -0.25 4.82
CA ALA A 15 -8.80 -1.33 4.06
C ALA A 15 -7.77 -0.78 3.06
N VAL A 16 -6.60 -1.40 3.01
CA VAL A 16 -5.52 -1.07 2.08
C VAL A 16 -5.64 -1.96 0.84
N PRO A 17 -5.90 -1.38 -0.36
CA PRO A 17 -5.98 -2.15 -1.60
C PRO A 17 -4.58 -2.52 -2.10
N LEU A 18 -4.33 -3.83 -2.14
CA LEU A 18 -3.14 -4.44 -2.72
C LEU A 18 -3.48 -4.96 -4.10
N ALA A 19 -2.64 -4.63 -5.08
CA ALA A 19 -2.73 -5.21 -6.41
C ALA A 19 -1.34 -5.68 -6.85
N ALA A 20 -1.28 -6.81 -7.55
CA ALA A 20 -0.04 -7.33 -8.09
C ALA A 20 -0.23 -7.87 -9.50
N THR A 21 0.81 -7.70 -10.31
CA THR A 21 1.00 -8.43 -11.55
C THR A 21 2.07 -9.48 -11.33
N ALA A 22 1.86 -10.66 -11.92
CA ALA A 22 2.82 -11.75 -11.90
C ALA A 22 2.90 -12.34 -13.31
N ALA A 23 4.10 -12.71 -13.73
CA ALA A 23 4.37 -13.35 -15.01
C ALA A 23 5.24 -14.58 -14.75
N ALA A 24 4.86 -15.70 -15.36
CA ALA A 24 5.61 -16.95 -15.31
C ALA A 24 6.53 -17.07 -16.54
N ALA A 25 7.67 -17.73 -16.37
CA ALA A 25 8.60 -18.06 -17.46
C ALA A 25 8.42 -19.53 -17.88
N ASP A 26 9.15 -19.96 -18.92
CA ASP A 26 9.31 -21.37 -19.30
C ASP A 26 7.99 -22.16 -19.42
N ASN A 27 6.97 -21.52 -19.99
CA ASN A 27 5.63 -22.09 -20.20
C ASN A 27 4.89 -22.48 -18.90
N ALA A 28 5.36 -22.04 -17.74
CA ALA A 28 4.65 -22.20 -16.48
C ALA A 28 3.45 -21.25 -16.38
N THR A 29 2.56 -21.52 -15.42
CA THR A 29 1.47 -20.62 -15.04
C THR A 29 1.62 -20.19 -13.59
N ILE A 30 1.14 -19.00 -13.26
CA ILE A 30 1.13 -18.55 -11.86
C ILE A 30 0.04 -19.30 -11.12
N SER A 31 0.44 -20.05 -10.09
CA SER A 31 -0.46 -20.85 -9.25
C SER A 31 -1.09 -20.02 -8.13
N LYS A 32 -0.33 -19.11 -7.53
CA LYS A 32 -0.81 -18.21 -6.48
C LYS A 32 0.08 -16.99 -6.30
N VAL A 33 -0.49 -15.92 -5.76
CA VAL A 33 0.19 -14.74 -5.25
C VAL A 33 -0.17 -14.55 -3.78
N GLU A 34 0.84 -14.51 -2.93
CA GLU A 34 0.72 -14.23 -1.50
C GLU A 34 1.07 -12.77 -1.24
N PHE A 35 0.28 -12.10 -0.40
CA PHE A 35 0.51 -10.73 0.01
C PHE A 35 0.93 -10.69 1.48
N TYR A 36 1.96 -9.90 1.77
CA TYR A 36 2.57 -9.81 3.09
C TYR A 36 2.65 -8.37 3.58
N ASP A 37 2.59 -8.22 4.90
CA ASP A 37 2.99 -7.06 5.67
C ASP A 37 4.21 -7.44 6.51
N ASP A 38 5.37 -6.89 6.17
CA ASP A 38 6.68 -7.36 6.63
C ASP A 38 6.83 -8.88 6.41
N THR A 39 6.79 -9.67 7.47
CA THR A 39 6.87 -11.14 7.43
C THR A 39 5.52 -11.83 7.64
N LYS A 40 4.44 -11.07 7.88
CA LYS A 40 3.11 -11.60 8.18
C LYS A 40 2.31 -11.75 6.88
N LEU A 41 1.82 -12.96 6.62
CA LEU A 41 0.90 -13.22 5.52
C LEU A 41 -0.45 -12.52 5.78
N LEU A 42 -0.87 -11.67 4.84
CA LEU A 42 -2.17 -11.01 4.84
C LEU A 42 -3.22 -11.85 4.13
N GLY A 43 -2.83 -12.52 3.05
CA GLY A 43 -3.73 -13.34 2.25
C GLY A 43 -3.10 -13.89 0.99
N THR A 44 -3.86 -14.71 0.29
CA THR A 44 -3.43 -15.38 -0.95
C THR A 44 -4.52 -15.21 -2.00
N ASP A 45 -4.13 -14.89 -3.22
CA ASP A 45 -4.99 -14.86 -4.39
C ASP A 45 -4.46 -15.82 -5.45
N THR A 46 -5.33 -16.67 -5.97
CA THR A 46 -5.00 -17.69 -7.00
C THR A 46 -5.52 -17.30 -8.38
N THR A 47 -6.25 -16.19 -8.52
CA THR A 47 -6.93 -15.82 -9.77
C THR A 47 -6.49 -14.43 -10.23
N ALA A 48 -5.95 -14.33 -11.44
CA ALA A 48 -5.64 -13.02 -12.03
C ALA A 48 -6.93 -12.29 -12.44
N PRO A 49 -7.05 -10.96 -12.24
CA PRO A 49 -6.04 -10.04 -11.72
C PRO A 49 -5.88 -10.13 -10.19
N TYR A 50 -4.63 -10.31 -9.73
CA TYR A 50 -4.35 -10.57 -8.31
C TYR A 50 -4.56 -9.33 -7.45
N ALA A 51 -5.50 -9.42 -6.51
CA ALA A 51 -5.84 -8.33 -5.62
C ALA A 51 -6.22 -8.80 -4.21
N LEU A 52 -5.89 -7.99 -3.22
CA LEU A 52 -6.28 -8.22 -1.83
C LEU A 52 -6.67 -6.90 -1.17
N SER A 53 -7.73 -6.92 -0.35
CA SER A 53 -8.10 -5.79 0.50
C SER A 53 -7.63 -6.08 1.93
N ALA A 54 -6.48 -5.54 2.32
CA ALA A 54 -5.89 -5.78 3.64
C ALA A 54 -6.53 -4.86 4.67
N SER A 55 -7.27 -5.43 5.62
CA SER A 55 -7.89 -4.70 6.73
C SER A 55 -7.19 -4.99 8.05
N GLY A 56 -7.35 -4.09 9.02
CA GLY A 56 -6.83 -4.29 10.38
C GLY A 56 -5.31 -4.15 10.51
N LEU A 57 -4.66 -3.41 9.61
CA LEU A 57 -3.26 -3.01 9.81
C LEU A 57 -3.15 -2.11 11.04
N THR A 58 -2.12 -2.33 11.85
CA THR A 58 -1.83 -1.54 13.05
C THR A 58 -1.34 -0.14 12.69
N VAL A 59 -1.32 0.79 13.63
CA VAL A 59 -0.73 2.11 13.38
C VAL A 59 0.79 1.97 13.32
N GLY A 60 1.41 2.56 12.30
CA GLY A 60 2.85 2.51 12.10
C GLY A 60 3.26 2.47 10.63
N SER A 61 4.55 2.25 10.40
CA SER A 61 5.09 1.98 9.08
C SER A 61 4.97 0.49 8.75
N HIS A 62 4.66 0.18 7.51
CA HIS A 62 4.47 -1.17 7.00
C HIS A 62 5.27 -1.36 5.71
N SER A 63 5.87 -2.54 5.53
CA SER A 63 6.52 -2.92 4.27
C SER A 63 5.71 -3.99 3.56
N LEU A 64 4.94 -3.58 2.55
CA LEU A 64 4.06 -4.48 1.81
C LEU A 64 4.81 -5.21 0.69
N LEU A 65 4.59 -6.51 0.58
CA LEU A 65 5.26 -7.38 -0.38
C LEU A 65 4.26 -8.31 -1.06
N ALA A 66 4.46 -8.59 -2.35
CA ALA A 66 3.78 -9.67 -3.05
C ALA A 66 4.78 -10.75 -3.45
N LYS A 67 4.44 -12.02 -3.22
CA LYS A 67 5.22 -13.18 -3.61
C LYS A 67 4.40 -14.09 -4.51
N ALA A 68 4.83 -14.27 -5.75
CA ALA A 68 4.18 -15.14 -6.72
C ALA A 68 4.85 -16.53 -6.73
N TYR A 69 4.05 -17.56 -6.95
CA TYR A 69 4.49 -18.95 -7.12
C TYR A 69 3.95 -19.49 -8.43
N ASP A 70 4.78 -20.18 -9.18
CA ASP A 70 4.39 -20.82 -10.43
C ASP A 70 4.05 -22.32 -10.24
N SER A 71 3.54 -22.92 -11.32
CA SER A 71 3.17 -24.33 -11.40
C SER A 71 4.36 -25.31 -11.32
N LEU A 72 5.60 -24.82 -11.44
CA LEU A 72 6.83 -25.60 -11.36
C LEU A 72 7.49 -25.51 -9.98
N GLY A 73 6.90 -24.74 -9.06
CA GLY A 73 7.38 -24.57 -7.69
C GLY A 73 8.41 -23.46 -7.52
N ALA A 74 8.71 -22.67 -8.56
CA ALA A 74 9.52 -21.48 -8.43
C ALA A 74 8.70 -20.33 -7.83
N SER A 75 9.39 -19.40 -7.16
CA SER A 75 8.77 -18.23 -6.54
C SER A 75 9.59 -16.98 -6.78
N ALA A 76 8.89 -15.84 -6.88
CA ALA A 76 9.51 -14.52 -7.04
C ALA A 76 8.80 -13.50 -6.16
N GLU A 77 9.58 -12.60 -5.59
CA GLU A 77 9.12 -11.52 -4.71
C GLU A 77 9.16 -10.19 -5.46
N SER A 78 8.20 -9.30 -5.19
CA SER A 78 8.26 -7.94 -5.71
C SER A 78 9.21 -7.06 -4.92
N THR A 79 9.51 -5.86 -5.43
CA THR A 79 10.10 -4.82 -4.57
C THR A 79 9.13 -4.49 -3.43
N PRO A 80 9.60 -4.42 -2.17
CA PRO A 80 8.76 -4.00 -1.05
C PRO A 80 8.27 -2.57 -1.22
N VAL A 81 7.03 -2.29 -0.82
CA VAL A 81 6.41 -0.96 -0.87
C VAL A 81 6.12 -0.50 0.55
N GLY A 82 6.80 0.57 0.97
CA GLY A 82 6.55 1.19 2.27
C GLY A 82 5.26 2.01 2.27
N ILE A 83 4.40 1.80 3.26
CA ILE A 83 3.24 2.65 3.55
C ILE A 83 3.21 3.06 5.02
N THR A 84 2.36 4.01 5.37
CA THR A 84 2.10 4.40 6.76
C THR A 84 0.62 4.30 7.09
N VAL A 85 0.29 3.67 8.22
CA VAL A 85 -1.06 3.66 8.78
C VAL A 85 -1.08 4.62 9.96
N ALA A 86 -1.89 5.68 9.88
CA ALA A 86 -2.01 6.71 10.91
C ALA A 86 -3.17 6.44 11.87
N SER A 87 -3.00 6.79 13.14
CA SER A 87 -4.08 6.72 14.14
C SER A 87 -5.12 7.82 13.89
N GLY A 88 -6.35 7.44 13.55
CA GLY A 88 -7.46 8.37 13.35
C GLY A 88 -7.33 9.25 12.10
N PRO A 89 -8.36 10.07 11.81
CA PRO A 89 -8.29 11.03 10.71
C PRO A 89 -7.10 11.96 10.93
N SER A 90 -6.16 11.96 10.00
CA SER A 90 -4.98 12.81 10.04
C SER A 90 -5.20 14.03 9.16
N VAL A 91 -4.73 15.18 9.62
CA VAL A 91 -4.67 16.40 8.82
C VAL A 91 -3.40 16.33 7.99
N VAL A 92 -3.54 16.15 6.68
CA VAL A 92 -2.41 16.17 5.75
C VAL A 92 -2.26 17.58 5.20
N ALA A 93 -1.11 18.20 5.46
CA ALA A 93 -0.72 19.48 4.88
C ALA A 93 0.34 19.24 3.79
N THR A 94 0.08 19.76 2.59
CA THR A 94 1.03 19.72 1.47
C THR A 94 1.18 21.14 0.91
N PRO A 95 2.39 21.75 0.96
CA PRO A 95 3.63 21.24 1.53
C PRO A 95 3.62 21.21 3.07
N SER A 96 4.42 20.33 3.68
CA SER A 96 4.53 20.21 5.16
C SER A 96 5.25 21.41 5.81
N GLN A 97 5.92 22.24 5.02
CA GLN A 97 6.49 23.51 5.43
C GLN A 97 6.35 24.51 4.29
N LEU A 98 5.84 25.70 4.60
CA LEU A 98 5.74 26.82 3.67
C LEU A 98 6.62 27.97 4.16
N GLY A 99 7.73 28.22 3.47
CA GLY A 99 8.57 29.39 3.76
C GLY A 99 7.91 30.64 3.22
N VAL A 100 7.50 31.57 4.09
CA VAL A 100 6.89 32.84 3.68
C VAL A 100 7.84 34.00 4.01
N GLN A 101 8.16 34.79 2.99
CA GLN A 101 9.00 36.00 3.12
C GLN A 101 8.22 37.12 3.83
N GLN A 102 8.89 37.98 4.59
CA GLN A 102 8.26 39.13 5.26
C GLN A 102 7.49 39.99 4.23
N GLY A 103 6.22 40.26 4.51
CA GLY A 103 5.33 41.06 3.63
C GLY A 103 4.81 40.32 2.39
N LYS A 104 4.92 38.99 2.33
CA LYS A 104 4.32 38.17 1.27
C LYS A 104 3.29 37.20 1.84
N THR A 105 2.46 36.66 0.96
CA THR A 105 1.51 35.57 1.28
C THR A 105 2.00 34.27 0.64
N GLY A 106 1.67 33.14 1.26
CA GLY A 106 1.86 31.81 0.70
C GLY A 106 0.59 30.98 0.91
N THR A 107 0.32 30.08 -0.02
CA THR A 107 -0.84 29.17 0.03
C THR A 107 -0.37 27.77 0.41
N TYR A 108 -1.11 27.10 1.29
CA TYR A 108 -0.96 25.67 1.60
C TYR A 108 -2.33 25.00 1.50
N ASP A 109 -2.35 23.74 1.04
CA ASP A 109 -3.56 22.94 1.01
C ASP A 109 -3.64 22.04 2.24
N VAL A 110 -4.82 22.02 2.87
CA VAL A 110 -5.15 21.12 3.98
C VAL A 110 -6.26 20.19 3.55
N LYS A 111 -6.04 18.88 3.68
CA LYS A 111 -7.05 17.86 3.43
C LYS A 111 -7.11 16.90 4.62
N LEU A 112 -8.32 16.48 4.98
CA LEU A 112 -8.49 15.34 5.88
C LEU A 112 -8.11 14.05 5.13
N SER A 113 -7.38 13.15 5.79
CA SER A 113 -7.05 11.85 5.21
C SER A 113 -8.29 11.02 4.89
N THR A 114 -9.40 11.25 5.59
CA THR A 114 -10.70 10.59 5.40
C THR A 114 -11.86 11.58 5.57
N GLN A 115 -12.97 11.35 4.86
CA GLN A 115 -14.18 12.16 5.02
C GLN A 115 -14.80 11.90 6.41
N PRO A 116 -15.18 12.94 7.18
CA PRO A 116 -15.93 12.75 8.41
C PRO A 116 -17.27 12.06 8.14
N SER A 117 -17.59 11.02 8.92
CA SER A 117 -18.95 10.49 9.01
C SER A 117 -19.79 11.33 9.98
N ALA A 118 -21.07 11.55 9.65
CA ALA A 118 -22.03 12.27 10.48
C ALA A 118 -22.47 11.46 11.72
#